data_AF-A0A942YDC1-F1
#
_entry.id   AF-A0A942YDC1-F1
#
_cell.length_a   1.000
_cell.length_b   1.000
_cell.length_c   1.000
_cell.angle_alpha   90.00
_cell.angle_beta   90.00
_cell.angle_gamma   90.00
#
_symmetry.space_group_name_H-M   'P 1'
#
loop_
_entity.id
_entity.type
_entity.pdbx_description
1 polymer ?
#
loop_
_entity_poly.entity_id
_entity_poly.type
_entity_poly.pdbx_seq_one_letter_code
_entity_poly.pdbx_strand_id
1 'polypeptide(L)'
;MTFLEKIKPHLTSDDILIQETVVYALHDYPYVPEEWTVQLLQEAFRNKEKQSSILIYLDNQTINEEAVKVLIENIPSMDKSKVHLAINLLLKIEPELALTYRESLEKYIPKDMWAIYELTANGTEEEVYMEYGGILSDLDQANPYQNNLYIKGKILAACIVENGWVTEREIDIILREEMEEQWFSFHGILTIYMIGLLKIEKYIPLLTGLLGRDEDMLLEEVAAALIQFQSDDVVKEVAPYLYREDSIIFAASVVENIKTGFALQVLREAYDAAEEIGDQDILIESISHHFSREALPEISRHMKNEYTSNLVDIEQTVYSYYSILGEKHPELEVWKKVALEREMDFRNASKQRTLGKHEPIRNETKVGRNDPCPCGSGKKYKKCCGK
;
A
#
# COMPACT_ATOMS: atom_id res chain seq x y z
N MET A 1 1.20 4.89 25.55
CA MET A 1 1.83 3.99 24.56
C MET A 1 1.55 4.56 23.18
N THR A 2 2.59 4.75 22.38
CA THR A 2 2.49 5.12 20.96
C THR A 2 1.91 3.96 20.14
N PHE A 3 1.58 4.20 18.87
CA PHE A 3 1.15 3.15 17.93
C PHE A 3 2.18 2.02 17.85
N LEU A 4 3.45 2.35 17.57
CA LEU A 4 4.55 1.39 17.46
C LEU A 4 4.76 0.58 18.76
N GLU A 5 4.69 1.21 19.93
CA GLU A 5 4.83 0.53 21.21
C GLU A 5 3.75 -0.54 21.46
N LYS A 6 2.53 -0.34 20.94
CA LYS A 6 1.43 -1.30 21.08
C LYS A 6 1.62 -2.52 20.20
N ILE A 7 2.10 -2.35 18.97
CA ILE A 7 2.20 -3.44 17.99
C ILE A 7 3.52 -4.20 18.05
N LYS A 8 4.61 -3.58 18.55
CA LYS A 8 5.94 -4.20 18.64
C LYS A 8 5.94 -5.62 19.23
N PRO A 9 5.23 -5.93 20.32
CA PRO A 9 5.20 -7.28 20.89
C PRO A 9 4.55 -8.33 19.98
N HIS A 10 3.83 -7.90 18.95
CA HIS A 10 2.98 -8.73 18.10
C HIS A 10 3.52 -8.88 16.66
N LEU A 11 4.65 -8.24 16.32
CA LEU A 11 5.27 -8.28 14.99
C LEU A 11 5.45 -9.70 14.45
N THR A 12 5.92 -10.60 15.29
CA THR A 12 6.11 -12.02 14.96
C THR A 12 5.20 -12.90 15.81
N SER A 13 4.00 -12.43 16.14
CA SER A 13 3.00 -13.18 16.93
C SER A 13 2.79 -14.58 16.37
N ASP A 14 2.69 -15.59 17.24
CA ASP A 14 2.32 -16.95 16.84
C ASP A 14 0.87 -17.03 16.35
N ASP A 15 0.01 -16.11 16.81
CA ASP A 15 -1.32 -15.93 16.28
C ASP A 15 -1.26 -15.22 14.92
N ILE A 16 -1.63 -15.95 13.86
CA ILE A 16 -1.50 -15.49 12.49
C ILE A 16 -2.41 -14.31 12.15
N LEU A 17 -3.62 -14.28 12.73
CA LEU A 17 -4.57 -13.19 12.50
C LEU A 17 -4.02 -11.88 13.07
N ILE A 18 -3.46 -11.96 14.28
CA ILE A 18 -2.80 -10.81 14.93
C ILE A 18 -1.60 -10.36 14.11
N GLN A 19 -0.76 -11.29 13.67
CA GLN A 19 0.43 -10.95 12.89
C GLN A 19 0.05 -10.27 11.55
N GLU A 20 -0.95 -10.79 10.84
CA GLU A 20 -1.45 -10.22 9.59
C GLU A 20 -2.03 -8.82 9.79
N THR A 21 -2.84 -8.60 10.84
CA THR A 21 -3.35 -7.26 11.17
C THR A 21 -2.20 -6.29 11.50
N VAL A 22 -1.16 -6.75 12.20
CA VAL A 22 0.00 -5.89 12.52
C VAL A 22 0.76 -5.48 11.26
N VAL A 23 1.06 -6.41 10.34
CA VAL A 23 1.77 -6.06 9.11
C VAL A 23 0.91 -5.23 8.16
N TYR A 24 -0.41 -5.45 8.13
CA TYR A 24 -1.34 -4.60 7.39
C TYR A 24 -1.32 -3.16 7.92
N ALA A 25 -1.48 -2.98 9.24
CA ALA A 25 -1.48 -1.65 9.86
C ALA A 25 -0.13 -0.91 9.73
N LEU A 26 0.94 -1.62 9.40
CA LEU A 26 2.27 -1.07 9.13
C LEU A 26 2.48 -0.73 7.64
N HIS A 27 1.71 -1.34 6.73
CA HIS A 27 1.99 -1.36 5.30
C HIS A 27 2.31 0.02 4.73
N ASP A 28 1.42 1.00 4.96
CA ASP A 28 1.58 2.36 4.43
C ASP A 28 2.10 3.35 5.49
N TYR A 29 2.35 2.89 6.72
CA TYR A 29 2.90 3.74 7.77
C TYR A 29 4.40 4.01 7.50
N PRO A 30 4.84 5.27 7.37
CA PRO A 30 6.16 5.59 6.82
C PRO A 30 7.32 5.45 7.82
N TYR A 31 7.06 5.30 9.11
CA TYR A 31 8.08 5.31 10.15
C TYR A 31 8.25 3.96 10.85
N VAL A 32 8.22 2.88 10.08
CA VAL A 32 8.54 1.55 10.60
C VAL A 32 10.05 1.47 10.87
N PRO A 33 10.50 1.05 12.07
CA PRO A 33 11.92 0.85 12.33
C PRO A 33 12.51 -0.22 11.40
N GLU A 34 13.63 0.08 10.76
CA GLU A 34 14.25 -0.83 9.77
C GLU A 34 14.58 -2.21 10.34
N GLU A 35 14.91 -2.31 11.64
CA GLU A 35 15.19 -3.58 12.29
C GLU A 35 13.96 -4.49 12.39
N TRP A 36 12.75 -3.94 12.21
CA TRP A 36 11.51 -4.72 12.14
C TRP A 36 11.35 -5.37 10.78
N THR A 37 11.74 -4.71 9.70
CA THR A 37 11.78 -5.31 8.35
C THR A 37 12.64 -6.57 8.35
N VAL A 38 13.82 -6.51 8.97
CA VAL A 38 14.72 -7.68 9.11
C VAL A 38 14.06 -8.80 9.93
N GLN A 39 13.44 -8.48 11.07
CA GLN A 39 12.75 -9.47 11.92
C GLN A 39 11.58 -10.13 11.19
N LEU A 40 10.79 -9.35 10.46
CA LEU A 40 9.66 -9.84 9.66
C LEU A 40 10.16 -10.73 8.52
N LEU A 41 11.21 -10.33 7.79
CA LEU A 41 11.82 -11.18 6.77
C LEU A 41 12.31 -12.52 7.34
N GLN A 42 12.99 -12.50 8.49
CA GLN A 42 13.42 -13.73 9.15
C GLN A 42 12.23 -14.62 9.53
N GLU A 43 11.13 -14.05 10.04
CA GLU A 43 9.90 -14.80 10.31
C GLU A 43 9.27 -15.35 9.03
N ALA A 44 9.25 -14.59 7.93
CA ALA A 44 8.73 -15.01 6.64
C ALA A 44 9.50 -16.22 6.08
N PHE A 45 10.80 -16.30 6.29
CA PHE A 45 11.62 -17.44 5.85
C PHE A 45 11.58 -18.62 6.82
N ARG A 46 11.32 -18.37 8.11
CA ARG A 46 11.12 -19.42 9.12
C ARG A 46 9.74 -20.07 9.03
N ASN A 47 8.70 -19.28 8.73
CA ASN A 47 7.30 -19.70 8.78
C ASN A 47 6.62 -19.58 7.40
N LYS A 48 6.48 -20.72 6.71
CA LYS A 48 5.89 -20.80 5.36
C LYS A 48 4.44 -20.35 5.28
N GLU A 49 3.70 -20.40 6.40
CA GLU A 49 2.31 -19.97 6.46
C GLU A 49 2.19 -18.44 6.41
N LYS A 50 3.06 -17.74 7.14
CA LYS A 50 3.10 -16.26 7.19
C LYS A 50 3.93 -15.63 6.07
N GLN A 51 4.73 -16.42 5.35
CA GLN A 51 5.66 -15.91 4.34
C GLN A 51 5.02 -14.97 3.33
N SER A 52 3.84 -15.33 2.81
CA SER A 52 3.21 -14.53 1.75
C SER A 52 2.68 -13.20 2.27
N SER A 53 1.95 -13.20 3.40
CA SER A 53 1.42 -11.97 3.98
C SER A 53 2.55 -11.03 4.37
N ILE A 54 3.60 -11.53 5.04
CA ILE A 54 4.75 -10.70 5.41
C ILE A 54 5.42 -10.08 4.18
N LEU A 55 5.77 -10.88 3.17
CA LEU A 55 6.50 -10.34 2.00
C LEU A 55 5.67 -9.33 1.20
N ILE A 56 4.34 -9.46 1.17
CA ILE A 56 3.44 -8.49 0.53
C ILE A 56 3.45 -7.16 1.30
N TYR A 57 3.32 -7.20 2.62
CA TYR A 57 3.19 -5.97 3.42
C TYR A 57 4.53 -5.27 3.71
N LEU A 58 5.66 -5.90 3.41
CA LEU A 58 6.97 -5.26 3.44
C LEU A 58 7.28 -4.43 2.19
N ASP A 59 6.40 -4.43 1.18
CA ASP A 59 6.66 -3.79 -0.11
C ASP A 59 6.92 -2.28 0.01
N ASN A 60 6.32 -1.60 0.98
CA ASN A 60 6.51 -0.16 1.20
C ASN A 60 7.55 0.16 2.30
N GLN A 61 8.34 -0.82 2.72
CA GLN A 61 9.29 -0.71 3.83
C GLN A 61 10.74 -0.65 3.34
N THR A 62 11.59 0.05 4.07
CA THR A 62 13.02 0.16 3.75
C THR A 62 13.71 -1.20 3.83
N ILE A 63 14.39 -1.58 2.74
CA ILE A 63 15.20 -2.80 2.65
C ILE A 63 16.68 -2.44 2.82
N ASN A 64 17.14 -2.46 4.07
CA ASN A 64 18.54 -2.16 4.39
C ASN A 64 19.49 -3.34 4.06
N GLU A 65 20.79 -3.14 4.30
CA GLU A 65 21.83 -4.12 3.98
C GLU A 65 21.59 -5.50 4.63
N GLU A 66 21.15 -5.53 5.88
CA GLU A 66 20.88 -6.80 6.57
C GLU A 66 19.68 -7.53 5.97
N ALA A 67 18.62 -6.79 5.59
CA ALA A 67 17.48 -7.34 4.88
C ALA A 67 17.90 -7.92 3.51
N VAL A 68 18.80 -7.25 2.77
CA VAL A 68 19.36 -7.76 1.51
C VAL A 68 20.11 -9.09 1.72
N LYS A 69 20.93 -9.21 2.77
CA LYS A 69 21.62 -10.47 3.10
C LYS A 69 20.62 -11.59 3.36
N VAL A 70 19.59 -11.34 4.18
CA VAL A 70 18.54 -12.32 4.47
C VAL A 70 17.83 -12.76 3.18
N LEU A 71 17.51 -11.83 2.27
CA LEU A 71 16.89 -12.16 0.98
C LEU A 71 17.81 -13.02 0.10
N ILE A 72 19.08 -12.63 -0.07
CA ILE A 72 20.06 -13.37 -0.89
C ILE A 72 20.24 -14.81 -0.40
N GLU A 73 20.32 -15.00 0.92
CA GLU A 73 20.49 -16.31 1.54
C GLU A 73 19.27 -17.22 1.33
N ASN A 74 18.06 -16.68 1.41
CA ASN A 74 16.84 -17.49 1.50
C ASN A 74 16.12 -17.68 0.16
N ILE A 75 16.16 -16.70 -0.76
CA ILE A 75 15.49 -16.78 -2.08
C ILE A 75 15.80 -18.08 -2.85
N PRO A 76 17.06 -18.58 -2.91
CA PRO A 76 17.36 -19.82 -3.63
C PRO A 76 16.56 -21.05 -3.16
N SER A 77 16.10 -21.05 -1.91
CA SER A 77 15.38 -22.16 -1.27
C SER A 77 13.85 -21.99 -1.26
N MET A 78 13.34 -20.85 -1.74
CA MET A 78 11.91 -20.55 -1.73
C MET A 78 11.11 -21.42 -2.68
N ASP A 79 9.82 -21.56 -2.38
CA ASP A 79 8.84 -22.10 -3.31
C ASP A 79 8.77 -21.21 -4.55
N LYS A 80 8.94 -21.79 -5.74
CA LYS A 80 8.95 -21.07 -7.03
C LYS A 80 7.70 -20.22 -7.26
N SER A 81 6.55 -20.63 -6.72
CA SER A 81 5.30 -19.87 -6.82
C SER A 81 5.32 -18.57 -6.01
N LYS A 82 6.22 -18.43 -5.04
CA LYS A 82 6.31 -17.28 -4.12
C LYS A 82 7.58 -16.44 -4.29
N VAL A 83 8.58 -16.93 -5.03
CA VAL A 83 9.86 -16.22 -5.26
C VAL A 83 9.65 -14.77 -5.74
N HIS A 84 8.66 -14.54 -6.59
CA HIS A 84 8.35 -13.21 -7.12
C HIS A 84 8.08 -12.16 -6.03
N LEU A 85 7.50 -12.55 -4.88
CA LEU A 85 7.24 -11.65 -3.75
C LEU A 85 8.55 -11.11 -3.16
N ALA A 86 9.55 -11.99 -3.00
CA ALA A 86 10.87 -11.59 -2.49
C ALA A 86 11.69 -10.82 -3.54
N ILE A 87 11.52 -11.13 -4.83
CA ILE A 87 12.16 -10.37 -5.91
C ILE A 87 11.60 -8.94 -5.97
N ASN A 88 10.30 -8.74 -5.76
CA ASN A 88 9.71 -7.40 -5.73
C ASN A 88 10.39 -6.50 -4.68
N LEU A 89 10.70 -7.04 -3.50
CA LEU A 89 11.45 -6.30 -2.47
C LEU A 89 12.86 -5.93 -2.94
N LEU A 90 13.54 -6.79 -3.69
CA LEU A 90 14.87 -6.50 -4.27
C LEU A 90 14.85 -5.39 -5.33
N LEU A 91 13.70 -5.13 -5.96
CA LEU A 91 13.56 -4.02 -6.92
C LEU A 91 13.39 -2.66 -6.25
N LYS A 92 13.26 -2.62 -4.92
CA LYS A 92 13.06 -1.42 -4.11
C LYS A 92 14.25 -1.09 -3.21
N ILE A 93 15.37 -1.79 -3.37
CA ILE A 93 16.60 -1.50 -2.63
C ILE A 93 17.26 -0.24 -3.17
N GLU A 94 17.98 0.46 -2.30
CA GLU A 94 18.76 1.63 -2.69
C GLU A 94 19.78 1.29 -3.80
N PRO A 95 19.97 2.16 -4.81
CA PRO A 95 20.89 1.92 -5.93
C PRO A 95 22.32 1.55 -5.49
N GLU A 96 22.90 2.25 -4.53
CA GLU A 96 24.26 2.00 -4.02
C GLU A 96 24.36 0.61 -3.37
N LEU A 97 23.30 0.20 -2.68
CA LEU A 97 23.23 -1.11 -2.06
C LEU A 97 23.08 -2.21 -3.11
N ALA A 98 22.27 -1.99 -4.16
CA ALA A 98 22.17 -2.89 -5.29
C ALA A 98 23.53 -3.11 -5.95
N LEU A 99 24.27 -2.03 -6.22
CA LEU A 99 25.60 -2.07 -6.85
C LEU A 99 26.62 -2.80 -5.98
N THR A 100 26.59 -2.58 -4.66
CA THR A 100 27.46 -3.27 -3.69
C THR A 100 27.26 -4.79 -3.74
N TYR A 101 26.01 -5.25 -3.92
CA TYR A 101 25.65 -6.67 -3.94
C TYR A 101 25.41 -7.24 -5.36
N ARG A 102 25.91 -6.56 -6.40
CA ARG A 102 25.61 -6.88 -7.80
C ARG A 102 25.82 -8.34 -8.19
N GLU A 103 26.96 -8.92 -7.83
CA GLU A 103 27.28 -10.32 -8.15
C GLU A 103 26.24 -11.32 -7.56
N SER A 104 25.68 -10.99 -6.39
CA SER A 104 24.68 -11.84 -5.74
C SER A 104 23.26 -11.63 -6.30
N LEU A 105 22.98 -10.42 -6.80
CA LEU A 105 21.65 -9.97 -7.20
C LEU A 105 21.40 -9.99 -8.72
N GLU A 106 22.44 -10.11 -9.55
CA GLU A 106 22.33 -10.04 -11.02
C GLU A 106 21.37 -11.06 -11.64
N LYS A 107 21.14 -12.18 -10.95
CA LYS A 107 20.23 -13.25 -11.37
C LYS A 107 18.76 -12.97 -11.04
N TYR A 108 18.49 -11.99 -10.17
CA TYR A 108 17.14 -11.62 -9.71
C TYR A 108 16.68 -10.29 -10.27
N ILE A 109 17.61 -9.34 -10.45
CA ILE A 109 17.31 -7.99 -10.93
C ILE A 109 17.45 -7.94 -12.46
N PRO A 110 16.46 -7.39 -13.20
CA PRO A 110 16.52 -7.23 -14.64
C PRO A 110 17.77 -6.49 -15.11
N LYS A 111 18.31 -6.88 -16.27
CA LYS A 111 19.60 -6.34 -16.79
C LYS A 111 19.58 -4.84 -16.99
N ASP A 112 18.44 -4.32 -17.43
CA ASP A 112 18.18 -2.91 -17.72
C ASP A 112 18.01 -2.05 -16.46
N MET A 113 17.73 -2.64 -15.29
CA MET A 113 17.71 -1.91 -14.01
C MET A 113 19.10 -1.48 -13.57
N TRP A 114 20.13 -2.29 -13.87
CA TRP A 114 21.51 -1.96 -13.49
C TRP A 114 22.01 -0.66 -14.12
N ALA A 115 21.55 -0.33 -15.33
CA ALA A 115 21.89 0.95 -15.95
C ALA A 115 21.32 2.14 -15.18
N ILE A 116 20.09 2.00 -14.65
CA ILE A 116 19.46 3.01 -13.81
C ILE A 116 20.24 3.17 -12.50
N TYR A 117 20.62 2.07 -11.84
CA TYR A 117 21.38 2.15 -10.58
C TYR A 117 22.75 2.82 -10.74
N GLU A 118 23.48 2.48 -11.82
CA GLU A 118 24.75 3.13 -12.13
C GLU A 118 24.58 4.62 -12.41
N LEU A 119 23.51 4.98 -13.14
CA LEU A 119 23.18 6.36 -13.48
C LEU A 119 22.82 7.18 -12.24
N THR A 120 21.98 6.66 -11.33
CA THR A 120 21.61 7.41 -10.12
C THR A 120 22.75 7.54 -9.11
N ALA A 121 23.67 6.58 -9.09
CA ALA A 121 24.82 6.62 -8.17
C ALA A 121 25.97 7.53 -8.67
N ASN A 122 26.13 7.68 -10.00
CA ASN A 122 27.33 8.32 -10.58
C ASN A 122 27.06 9.36 -11.69
N GLY A 123 25.83 9.46 -12.17
CA GLY A 123 25.46 10.32 -13.30
C GLY A 123 25.36 11.80 -12.96
N THR A 124 25.36 12.65 -14.00
CA THR A 124 25.08 14.07 -13.84
C THR A 124 23.58 14.36 -13.82
N GLU A 125 23.22 15.57 -13.34
CA GLU A 125 21.86 16.08 -13.39
C GLU A 125 21.25 15.94 -14.80
N GLU A 126 21.96 16.37 -15.84
CA GLU A 126 21.47 16.30 -17.21
C GLU A 126 21.26 14.87 -17.72
N GLU A 127 22.13 13.94 -17.36
CA GLU A 127 22.01 12.53 -17.75
C GLU A 127 20.80 11.87 -17.07
N VAL A 128 20.59 12.15 -15.78
CA VAL A 128 19.44 11.64 -15.02
C VAL A 128 18.13 12.20 -15.56
N TYR A 129 18.04 13.51 -15.82
CA TYR A 129 16.84 14.11 -16.43
C TYR A 129 16.57 13.60 -17.85
N MET A 130 17.61 13.35 -18.64
CA MET A 130 17.45 12.78 -19.98
C MET A 130 16.84 11.38 -19.93
N GLU A 131 17.35 10.51 -19.06
CA GLU A 131 16.79 9.17 -18.87
C GLU A 131 15.38 9.24 -18.27
N TYR A 132 15.15 10.12 -17.28
CA TYR A 132 13.83 10.33 -16.66
C TYR A 132 12.78 10.75 -17.70
N GLY A 133 13.09 11.72 -18.56
CA GLY A 133 12.22 12.14 -19.66
C GLY A 133 11.96 11.02 -20.66
N GLY A 134 12.96 10.18 -20.95
CA GLY A 134 12.82 8.99 -21.78
C GLY A 134 11.84 7.97 -21.18
N ILE A 135 12.01 7.64 -19.90
CA ILE A 135 11.13 6.71 -19.17
C ILE A 135 9.70 7.22 -19.11
N LEU A 136 9.48 8.53 -18.91
CA LEU A 136 8.15 9.13 -18.94
C LEU A 136 7.48 8.98 -20.30
N SER A 137 8.20 9.31 -21.37
CA SER A 137 7.70 9.13 -22.74
C SER A 137 7.35 7.67 -23.04
N ASP A 138 8.18 6.72 -22.59
CA ASP A 138 7.93 5.29 -22.79
C ASP A 138 6.72 4.81 -21.96
N LEU A 139 6.54 5.33 -20.75
CA LEU A 139 5.37 5.05 -19.90
C LEU A 139 4.07 5.52 -20.53
N ASP A 140 4.02 6.76 -21.02
CA ASP A 140 2.82 7.32 -21.67
C ASP A 140 2.45 6.56 -22.96
N GLN A 141 3.44 5.99 -23.65
CA GLN A 141 3.24 5.20 -24.88
C GLN A 141 2.98 3.71 -24.63
N ALA A 142 3.25 3.22 -23.42
CA ALA A 142 3.15 1.79 -23.10
C ALA A 142 1.70 1.31 -23.11
N ASN A 143 1.38 0.43 -24.06
CA ASN A 143 0.11 -0.29 -24.09
C ASN A 143 0.35 -1.79 -24.36
N PRO A 144 0.19 -2.68 -23.36
CA PRO A 144 -0.29 -2.40 -21.99
C PRO A 144 0.74 -1.69 -21.09
N TYR A 145 0.26 -1.14 -19.97
CA TYR A 145 1.07 -0.57 -18.90
C TYR A 145 2.25 -1.47 -18.49
N GLN A 146 3.41 -0.85 -18.21
CA GLN A 146 4.63 -1.55 -17.80
C GLN A 146 5.12 -1.09 -16.44
N ASN A 147 4.84 -1.90 -15.41
CA ASN A 147 5.25 -1.62 -14.02
C ASN A 147 6.77 -1.43 -13.85
N ASN A 148 7.59 -2.13 -14.64
CA ASN A 148 9.05 -1.97 -14.58
C ASN A 148 9.49 -0.55 -14.94
N LEU A 149 8.85 0.09 -15.93
CA LEU A 149 9.15 1.48 -16.29
C LEU A 149 8.74 2.43 -15.16
N TYR A 150 7.62 2.17 -14.49
CA TYR A 150 7.16 2.98 -13.37
C TYR A 150 8.14 2.93 -12.20
N ILE A 151 8.65 1.75 -11.86
CA ILE A 151 9.69 1.57 -10.83
C ILE A 151 10.95 2.38 -11.19
N LYS A 152 11.43 2.31 -12.43
CA LYS A 152 12.57 3.12 -12.89
C LYS A 152 12.30 4.61 -12.77
N GLY A 153 11.10 5.05 -13.15
CA GLY A 153 10.66 6.43 -13.03
C GLY A 153 10.72 6.91 -11.58
N LYS A 154 10.24 6.10 -10.61
CA LYS A 154 10.34 6.41 -9.18
C LYS A 154 11.79 6.51 -8.69
N ILE A 155 12.67 5.60 -9.11
CA ILE A 155 14.10 5.64 -8.71
C ILE A 155 14.78 6.92 -9.22
N LEU A 156 14.56 7.27 -10.49
CA LEU A 156 15.10 8.51 -11.07
C LEU A 156 14.50 9.75 -10.39
N ALA A 157 13.20 9.74 -10.11
CA ALA A 157 12.53 10.82 -9.41
C ALA A 157 13.06 11.03 -7.97
N ALA A 158 13.31 9.94 -7.25
CA ALA A 158 13.93 9.98 -5.93
C ALA A 158 15.35 10.56 -6.00
N CYS A 159 16.18 10.10 -6.95
CA CYS A 159 17.52 10.64 -7.20
C CYS A 159 17.50 12.15 -7.48
N ILE A 160 16.55 12.63 -8.30
CA ILE A 160 16.35 14.06 -8.59
C ILE A 160 16.04 14.86 -7.31
N VAL A 161 15.19 14.31 -6.43
CA VAL A 161 14.83 14.93 -5.15
C VAL A 161 16.00 14.94 -4.18
N GLU A 162 16.69 13.82 -4.00
CA GLU A 162 17.81 13.65 -3.06
C GLU A 162 18.99 14.56 -3.38
N ASN A 163 19.25 14.79 -4.66
CA ASN A 163 20.29 15.72 -5.12
C ASN A 163 19.83 17.19 -5.13
N GLY A 164 18.55 17.46 -4.84
CA GLY A 164 18.00 18.82 -4.79
C GLY A 164 17.93 19.50 -6.16
N TRP A 165 17.82 18.73 -7.25
CA TRP A 165 17.78 19.27 -8.60
C TRP A 165 16.40 19.81 -8.98
N VAL A 166 15.33 19.21 -8.47
CA VAL A 166 13.97 19.70 -8.68
C VAL A 166 13.65 20.91 -7.80
N THR A 167 13.04 21.92 -8.40
CA THR A 167 12.60 23.14 -7.71
C THR A 167 11.08 23.20 -7.53
N GLU A 168 10.62 23.90 -6.49
CA GLU A 168 9.19 24.18 -6.29
C GLU A 168 8.53 24.85 -7.51
N ARG A 169 9.30 25.66 -8.26
CA ARG A 169 8.80 26.34 -9.44
C ARG A 169 8.49 25.36 -10.57
N GLU A 170 9.33 24.34 -10.76
CA GLU A 170 9.08 23.30 -11.76
C GLU A 170 7.86 22.47 -11.38
N ILE A 171 7.75 22.07 -10.10
CA ILE A 171 6.56 21.39 -9.58
C ILE A 171 5.29 22.22 -9.83
N ASP A 172 5.33 23.52 -9.53
CA ASP A 172 4.20 24.44 -9.76
C ASP A 172 3.80 24.55 -11.24
N ILE A 173 4.76 24.44 -12.17
CA ILE A 173 4.49 24.47 -13.61
C ILE A 173 3.83 23.16 -14.03
N ILE A 174 4.41 22.03 -13.66
CA ILE A 174 3.92 20.70 -14.02
C ILE A 174 2.49 20.50 -13.50
N LEU A 175 2.26 20.73 -12.21
CA LEU A 175 0.93 20.55 -11.63
C LEU A 175 -0.11 21.47 -12.25
N ARG A 176 0.26 22.69 -12.67
CA ARG A 176 -0.68 23.59 -13.33
C ARG A 176 -1.16 23.01 -14.65
N GLU A 177 -0.25 22.46 -15.44
CA GLU A 177 -0.56 21.82 -16.73
C GLU A 177 -1.42 20.57 -16.51
N GLU A 178 -1.02 19.69 -15.60
CA GLU A 178 -1.74 18.45 -15.27
C GLU A 178 -3.18 18.68 -14.76
N MET A 179 -3.40 19.80 -14.06
CA MET A 179 -4.74 20.16 -13.57
C MET A 179 -5.71 20.60 -14.69
N GLU A 180 -5.20 20.96 -15.87
CA GLU A 180 -6.02 21.27 -17.05
C GLU A 180 -6.38 20.01 -17.85
N GLU A 181 -5.66 18.91 -17.62
CA GLU A 181 -5.81 17.66 -18.36
C GLU A 181 -6.92 16.77 -17.80
N GLN A 182 -7.55 16.02 -18.71
CA GLN A 182 -8.60 15.07 -18.33
C GLN A 182 -8.05 13.96 -17.43
N TRP A 183 -6.85 13.48 -17.74
CA TRP A 183 -6.15 12.39 -17.08
C TRP A 183 -4.73 12.86 -16.74
N PHE A 184 -4.25 12.52 -15.56
CA PHE A 184 -2.87 12.82 -15.18
C PHE A 184 -1.90 11.97 -16.02
N SER A 185 -0.86 12.59 -16.53
CA SER A 185 0.26 11.89 -17.14
C SER A 185 1.10 11.17 -16.08
N PHE A 186 2.00 10.28 -16.51
CA PHE A 186 2.99 9.72 -15.60
C PHE A 186 3.95 10.79 -15.04
N HIS A 187 4.14 11.90 -15.76
CA HIS A 187 4.94 13.02 -15.27
C HIS A 187 4.24 13.70 -14.08
N GLY A 188 2.93 13.93 -14.16
CA GLY A 188 2.13 14.45 -13.06
C GLY A 188 2.13 13.51 -11.84
N ILE A 189 1.96 12.21 -12.07
CA ILE A 189 1.93 11.21 -10.99
C ILE A 189 3.30 11.11 -10.28
N LEU A 190 4.40 11.06 -11.03
CA LEU A 190 5.74 11.04 -10.43
C LEU A 190 6.11 12.39 -9.79
N THR A 191 5.52 13.49 -10.23
CA THR A 191 5.64 14.78 -9.52
C THR A 191 4.95 14.75 -8.16
N ILE A 192 3.80 14.08 -8.03
CA ILE A 192 3.13 13.85 -6.73
C ILE A 192 4.00 12.99 -5.82
N TYR A 193 4.63 11.95 -6.36
CA TYR A 193 5.62 11.16 -5.62
C TYR A 193 6.76 12.05 -5.08
N MET A 194 7.36 12.90 -5.92
CA MET A 194 8.40 13.85 -5.50
C MET A 194 7.93 14.79 -4.38
N ILE A 195 6.69 15.28 -4.44
CA ILE A 195 6.11 16.11 -3.37
C ILE A 195 6.04 15.34 -2.05
N GLY A 196 5.66 14.06 -2.09
CA GLY A 196 5.65 13.18 -0.92
C GLY A 196 7.04 13.00 -0.30
N LEU A 197 8.09 12.91 -1.13
CA LEU A 197 9.48 12.85 -0.65
C LEU A 197 9.95 14.18 -0.05
N LEU A 198 9.64 15.30 -0.71
CA LEU A 198 10.03 16.64 -0.29
C LEU A 198 9.23 17.15 0.93
N LYS A 199 8.02 16.62 1.15
CA LYS A 199 7.10 16.99 2.24
C LYS A 199 6.80 18.48 2.30
N ILE A 200 6.60 19.12 1.14
CA ILE A 200 6.30 20.56 1.06
C ILE A 200 4.82 20.81 1.36
N GLU A 201 4.53 21.32 2.56
CA GLU A 201 3.16 21.47 3.11
C GLU A 201 2.22 22.32 2.24
N LYS A 202 2.76 23.25 1.45
CA LYS A 202 2.01 24.08 0.48
C LYS A 202 1.12 23.26 -0.45
N TYR A 203 1.52 22.03 -0.79
CA TYR A 203 0.80 21.18 -1.74
C TYR A 203 -0.31 20.34 -1.10
N ILE A 204 -0.44 20.28 0.23
CA ILE A 204 -1.46 19.48 0.91
C ILE A 204 -2.88 19.76 0.37
N PRO A 205 -3.34 21.02 0.21
CA PRO A 205 -4.69 21.29 -0.30
C PRO A 205 -4.87 20.82 -1.75
N LEU A 206 -3.82 20.94 -2.58
CA LEU A 206 -3.86 20.50 -3.98
C LEU A 206 -3.96 18.97 -4.05
N LEU A 207 -3.07 18.26 -3.34
CA LEU A 207 -3.07 16.80 -3.30
C LEU A 207 -4.40 16.25 -2.78
N THR A 208 -4.92 16.83 -1.70
CA THR A 208 -6.24 16.47 -1.16
C THR A 208 -7.35 16.70 -2.18
N GLY A 209 -7.27 17.79 -2.95
CA GLY A 209 -8.14 18.09 -4.09
C GLY A 209 -8.28 16.94 -5.08
N LEU A 210 -7.20 16.16 -5.28
CA LEU A 210 -7.14 15.05 -6.24
C LEU A 210 -7.82 13.77 -5.76
N LEU A 211 -8.16 13.63 -4.47
CA LEU A 211 -8.86 12.45 -3.96
C LEU A 211 -10.26 12.23 -4.59
N GLY A 212 -10.81 13.24 -5.27
CA GLY A 212 -12.05 13.14 -6.05
C GLY A 212 -11.87 12.69 -7.51
N ARG A 213 -10.66 12.35 -7.95
CA ARG A 213 -10.41 11.81 -9.31
C ARG A 213 -10.87 10.35 -9.40
N ASP A 214 -10.97 9.79 -10.61
CA ASP A 214 -11.35 8.38 -10.86
C ASP A 214 -10.21 7.61 -11.56
N GLU A 215 -9.00 7.82 -11.05
CA GLU A 215 -7.72 7.34 -11.60
C GLU A 215 -6.98 6.53 -10.54
N ASP A 216 -7.15 5.20 -10.54
CA ASP A 216 -6.68 4.32 -9.45
C ASP A 216 -5.18 4.56 -9.11
N MET A 217 -4.29 4.64 -10.12
CA MET A 217 -2.85 4.88 -9.92
C MET A 217 -2.51 6.29 -9.39
N LEU A 218 -3.24 7.31 -9.84
CA LEU A 218 -3.09 8.67 -9.31
C LEU A 218 -3.50 8.71 -7.83
N LEU A 219 -4.64 8.10 -7.50
CA LEU A 219 -5.18 8.07 -6.14
C LEU A 219 -4.27 7.30 -5.18
N GLU A 220 -3.67 6.19 -5.62
CA GLU A 220 -2.66 5.45 -4.86
C GLU A 220 -1.45 6.33 -4.54
N GLU A 221 -0.90 7.06 -5.53
CA GLU A 221 0.26 7.92 -5.30
C GLU A 221 -0.08 9.18 -4.48
N VAL A 222 -1.27 9.76 -4.66
CA VAL A 222 -1.78 10.87 -3.84
C VAL A 222 -1.92 10.44 -2.38
N ALA A 223 -2.51 9.27 -2.12
CA ALA A 223 -2.66 8.74 -0.77
C ALA A 223 -1.29 8.51 -0.13
N ALA A 224 -0.38 7.85 -0.83
CA ALA A 224 0.99 7.62 -0.36
C ALA A 224 1.71 8.94 -0.04
N ALA A 225 1.63 9.94 -0.92
CA ALA A 225 2.25 11.25 -0.72
C ALA A 225 1.66 11.99 0.50
N LEU A 226 0.33 12.01 0.66
CA LEU A 226 -0.35 12.64 1.80
C LEU A 226 0.03 11.96 3.12
N ILE A 227 0.16 10.63 3.13
CA ILE A 227 0.59 9.87 4.31
C ILE A 227 2.00 10.28 4.74
N GLN A 228 2.92 10.57 3.83
CA GLN A 228 4.30 10.95 4.18
C GLN A 228 4.42 12.19 5.07
N PHE A 229 3.46 13.11 5.01
CA PHE A 229 3.48 14.33 5.82
C PHE A 229 3.30 14.06 7.32
N GLN A 230 2.53 13.03 7.69
CA GLN A 230 2.28 12.65 9.09
C GLN A 230 1.84 13.85 9.97
N SER A 231 0.91 14.66 9.45
CA SER A 231 0.45 15.91 10.05
C SER A 231 -1.07 15.96 10.18
N ASP A 232 -1.56 16.57 11.28
CA ASP A 232 -2.98 16.83 11.48
C ASP A 232 -3.55 17.82 10.47
N ASP A 233 -2.71 18.61 9.78
CA ASP A 233 -3.19 19.48 8.70
C ASP A 233 -3.62 18.67 7.46
N VAL A 234 -2.96 17.55 7.16
CA VAL A 234 -3.44 16.59 6.16
C VAL A 234 -4.79 16.01 6.60
N VAL A 235 -4.91 15.59 7.86
CA VAL A 235 -6.16 15.04 8.40
C VAL A 235 -7.32 16.03 8.24
N LYS A 236 -7.11 17.32 8.54
CA LYS A 236 -8.13 18.37 8.38
C LYS A 236 -8.60 18.51 6.94
N GLU A 237 -7.66 18.54 6.00
CA GLU A 237 -7.97 18.72 4.57
C GLU A 237 -8.65 17.46 3.99
N VAL A 238 -8.26 16.26 4.43
CA VAL A 238 -8.81 14.99 3.95
C VAL A 238 -10.16 14.66 4.58
N ALA A 239 -10.47 15.14 5.79
CA ALA A 239 -11.70 14.82 6.50
C ALA A 239 -13.00 14.93 5.66
N PRO A 240 -13.22 15.98 4.83
CA PRO A 240 -14.41 16.07 3.98
C PRO A 240 -14.58 14.95 2.94
N TYR A 241 -13.49 14.26 2.59
CA TYR A 241 -13.46 13.16 1.62
C TYR A 241 -13.85 11.81 2.23
N LEU A 242 -13.90 11.71 3.57
CA LEU A 242 -14.42 10.53 4.27
C LEU A 242 -15.94 10.37 4.10
N TYR A 243 -16.64 11.45 3.75
CA TYR A 243 -18.11 11.49 3.61
C TYR A 243 -18.57 11.33 2.15
N ARG A 244 -17.68 10.93 1.24
CA ARG A 244 -18.00 10.77 -0.18
C ARG A 244 -17.73 9.34 -0.63
N GLU A 245 -18.73 8.73 -1.26
CA GLU A 245 -18.72 7.33 -1.71
C GLU A 245 -17.58 7.04 -2.71
N ASP A 246 -17.13 8.06 -3.46
CA ASP A 246 -16.08 7.93 -4.47
C ASP A 246 -14.65 8.10 -3.93
N SER A 247 -14.47 8.66 -2.74
CA SER A 247 -13.15 8.92 -2.15
C SER A 247 -12.89 8.26 -0.80
N ILE A 248 -13.91 7.71 -0.15
CA ILE A 248 -13.80 7.20 1.23
C ILE A 248 -12.68 6.18 1.42
N ILE A 249 -12.45 5.28 0.48
CA ILE A 249 -11.39 4.24 0.58
C ILE A 249 -10.01 4.89 0.73
N PHE A 250 -9.65 5.82 -0.16
CA PHE A 250 -8.36 6.50 -0.13
C PHE A 250 -8.26 7.50 1.01
N ALA A 251 -9.35 8.23 1.30
CA ALA A 251 -9.39 9.17 2.42
C ALA A 251 -9.21 8.46 3.77
N ALA A 252 -9.89 7.32 3.98
CA ALA A 252 -9.75 6.51 5.18
C ALA A 252 -8.32 5.97 5.32
N SER A 253 -7.74 5.44 4.23
CA SER A 253 -6.33 4.99 4.21
C SER A 253 -5.35 6.10 4.61
N VAL A 254 -5.53 7.34 4.11
CA VAL A 254 -4.68 8.47 4.49
C VAL A 254 -4.80 8.80 5.97
N VAL A 255 -6.04 8.96 6.47
CA VAL A 255 -6.27 9.37 7.86
C VAL A 255 -5.85 8.25 8.83
N GLU A 256 -6.10 6.98 8.49
CA GLU A 256 -5.68 5.81 9.25
C GLU A 256 -4.16 5.77 9.47
N ASN A 257 -3.40 6.09 8.44
CA ASN A 257 -1.94 6.01 8.49
C ASN A 257 -1.30 7.25 9.13
N ILE A 258 -2.09 8.27 9.49
CA ILE A 258 -1.66 9.37 10.35
C ILE A 258 -2.05 9.01 11.79
N LYS A 259 -1.11 8.44 12.54
CA LYS A 259 -1.38 7.81 13.86
C LYS A 259 -1.54 8.81 15.02
N THR A 260 -2.24 9.92 14.82
CA THR A 260 -2.52 10.94 15.84
C THR A 260 -3.87 10.70 16.53
N GLY A 261 -4.08 11.36 17.68
CA GLY A 261 -5.38 11.36 18.36
C GLY A 261 -6.46 12.10 17.57
N PHE A 262 -6.07 13.14 16.82
CA PHE A 262 -6.98 13.92 15.98
C PHE A 262 -7.46 13.12 14.77
N ALA A 263 -6.58 12.37 14.10
CA ALA A 263 -6.96 11.42 13.04
C ALA A 263 -7.98 10.38 13.52
N LEU A 264 -7.74 9.80 14.71
CA LEU A 264 -8.69 8.87 15.32
C LEU A 264 -10.05 9.53 15.59
N GLN A 265 -10.05 10.76 16.09
CA GLN A 265 -11.29 11.51 16.33
C GLN A 265 -12.07 11.70 15.01
N VAL A 266 -11.40 12.14 13.95
CA VAL A 266 -12.00 12.38 12.63
C VAL A 266 -12.60 11.09 12.04
N LEU A 267 -11.90 9.95 12.14
CA LEU A 267 -12.43 8.67 11.68
C LEU A 267 -13.68 8.25 12.46
N ARG A 268 -13.69 8.45 13.78
CA ARG A 268 -14.85 8.14 14.64
C ARG A 268 -16.05 9.02 14.32
N GLU A 269 -15.84 10.31 14.08
CA GLU A 269 -16.89 11.23 13.64
C GLU A 269 -17.46 10.84 12.28
N ALA A 270 -16.59 10.44 11.33
CA ALA A 270 -17.02 9.93 10.03
C ALA A 270 -17.84 8.64 10.16
N TYR A 271 -17.42 7.71 11.05
CA TYR A 271 -18.17 6.48 11.31
C TYR A 271 -19.58 6.75 11.86
N ASP A 272 -19.70 7.68 12.81
CA ASP A 272 -20.99 8.05 13.41
C ASP A 272 -21.94 8.71 12.39
N ALA A 273 -21.40 9.33 11.35
CA ALA A 273 -22.16 9.98 10.28
C ALA A 273 -22.47 9.06 9.08
N ALA A 274 -21.75 7.94 8.94
CA ALA A 274 -21.91 7.02 7.82
C ALA A 274 -23.25 6.27 7.91
N GLU A 275 -24.02 6.31 6.82
CA GLU A 275 -25.31 5.62 6.72
C GLU A 275 -25.19 4.21 6.10
N GLU A 276 -24.24 4.03 5.17
CA GLU A 276 -24.02 2.77 4.47
C GLU A 276 -23.09 1.84 5.26
N ILE A 277 -23.46 0.55 5.33
CA ILE A 277 -22.69 -0.43 6.11
C ILE A 277 -21.28 -0.64 5.55
N GLY A 278 -21.11 -0.57 4.22
CA GLY A 278 -19.78 -0.73 3.59
C GLY A 278 -18.81 0.40 3.96
N ASP A 279 -19.32 1.63 4.10
CA ASP A 279 -18.53 2.78 4.54
C ASP A 279 -18.16 2.63 6.03
N GLN A 280 -19.12 2.17 6.84
CA GLN A 280 -18.89 1.85 8.25
C GLN A 280 -17.82 0.76 8.43
N ASP A 281 -17.81 -0.28 7.60
CA ASP A 281 -16.82 -1.36 7.65
C ASP A 281 -15.39 -0.82 7.43
N ILE A 282 -15.20 -0.01 6.37
CA ILE A 282 -13.91 0.64 6.05
C ILE A 282 -13.46 1.52 7.22
N LEU A 283 -14.36 2.34 7.77
CA LEU A 283 -14.02 3.23 8.87
C LEU A 283 -13.69 2.46 10.15
N ILE A 284 -14.36 1.34 10.44
CA ILE A 284 -14.06 0.50 11.60
C ILE A 284 -12.70 -0.20 11.46
N GLU A 285 -12.33 -0.62 10.26
CA GLU A 285 -10.97 -1.10 9.97
C GLU A 285 -9.93 -0.04 10.32
N SER A 286 -10.08 1.14 9.73
CA SER A 286 -9.17 2.26 9.94
C SER A 286 -9.08 2.65 11.43
N ILE A 287 -10.22 2.78 12.12
CA ILE A 287 -10.28 3.06 13.55
C ILE A 287 -9.53 1.99 14.36
N SER A 288 -9.71 0.72 14.01
CA SER A 288 -9.09 -0.40 14.72
C SER A 288 -7.57 -0.39 14.58
N HIS A 289 -7.02 0.00 13.44
CA HIS A 289 -5.57 0.11 13.21
C HIS A 289 -4.89 1.28 13.94
N HIS A 290 -5.61 2.11 14.70
CA HIS A 290 -5.00 3.01 15.69
C HIS A 290 -4.71 2.32 17.03
N PHE A 291 -5.31 1.14 17.28
CA PHE A 291 -5.23 0.39 18.53
C PHE A 291 -5.46 1.30 19.76
N SER A 292 -6.49 2.15 19.72
CA SER A 292 -6.80 3.07 20.81
C SER A 292 -8.06 2.61 21.54
N ARG A 293 -8.00 2.49 22.88
CA ARG A 293 -9.16 2.15 23.71
C ARG A 293 -10.31 3.16 23.60
N GLU A 294 -10.03 4.38 23.15
CA GLU A 294 -11.05 5.40 22.90
C GLU A 294 -12.05 5.00 21.82
N ALA A 295 -11.67 4.08 20.92
CA ALA A 295 -12.51 3.55 19.84
C ALA A 295 -13.40 2.36 20.23
N LEU A 296 -13.28 1.85 21.46
CA LEU A 296 -14.07 0.72 21.94
C LEU A 296 -15.60 0.92 21.75
N PRO A 297 -16.18 2.12 21.99
CA PRO A 297 -17.62 2.33 21.82
C PRO A 297 -18.12 2.09 20.39
N GLU A 298 -17.39 2.55 19.37
CA GLU A 298 -17.72 2.42 17.96
C GLU A 298 -17.56 0.97 17.51
N ILE A 299 -16.42 0.34 17.82
CA ILE A 299 -16.14 -1.07 17.50
C ILE A 299 -17.19 -1.98 18.14
N SER A 300 -17.49 -1.79 19.44
CA SER A 300 -18.50 -2.59 20.15
C SER A 300 -19.91 -2.39 19.60
N ARG A 301 -20.20 -1.22 19.03
CA ARG A 301 -21.51 -0.94 18.42
C ARG A 301 -21.62 -1.60 17.05
N HIS A 302 -20.57 -1.50 16.24
CA HIS A 302 -20.52 -2.10 14.92
C HIS A 302 -20.69 -3.63 14.98
N MET A 303 -19.99 -4.30 15.91
CA MET A 303 -20.10 -5.76 16.09
C MET A 303 -21.46 -6.28 16.56
N LYS A 304 -22.38 -5.40 16.99
CA LYS A 304 -23.76 -5.80 17.33
C LYS A 304 -24.70 -5.82 16.14
N ASN A 305 -24.30 -5.18 15.04
CA ASN A 305 -25.11 -5.17 13.83
C ASN A 305 -24.90 -6.47 13.06
N GLU A 306 -25.92 -6.93 12.33
CA GLU A 306 -25.69 -7.96 11.31
C GLU A 306 -24.91 -7.31 10.17
N TYR A 307 -23.61 -7.61 10.06
CA TYR A 307 -22.77 -7.17 8.96
C TYR A 307 -22.48 -8.37 8.04
N THR A 308 -22.49 -8.13 6.74
CA THR A 308 -21.99 -9.06 5.72
C THR A 308 -21.01 -8.29 4.86
N SER A 309 -19.84 -7.97 5.43
CA SER A 309 -18.80 -7.31 4.66
C SER A 309 -18.11 -8.31 3.74
N ASN A 310 -17.98 -7.95 2.48
CA ASN A 310 -17.14 -8.66 1.51
C ASN A 310 -15.81 -7.92 1.24
N LEU A 311 -15.66 -6.70 1.78
CA LEU A 311 -14.50 -5.83 1.52
C LEU A 311 -13.45 -5.93 2.63
N VAL A 312 -13.90 -6.05 3.88
CA VAL A 312 -13.04 -6.10 5.06
C VAL A 312 -13.35 -7.35 5.88
N ASP A 313 -12.31 -8.00 6.41
CA ASP A 313 -12.50 -9.04 7.44
C ASP A 313 -12.61 -8.41 8.83
N ILE A 314 -13.81 -7.90 9.14
CA ILE A 314 -14.10 -7.21 10.39
C ILE A 314 -13.83 -8.10 11.61
N GLU A 315 -14.13 -9.40 11.53
CA GLU A 315 -13.84 -10.36 12.59
C GLU A 315 -12.35 -10.44 12.90
N GLN A 316 -11.50 -10.55 11.87
CA GLN A 316 -10.06 -10.57 12.05
C GLN A 316 -9.58 -9.26 12.68
N THR A 317 -9.98 -8.13 12.12
CA THR A 317 -9.57 -6.80 12.57
C THR A 317 -9.95 -6.56 14.04
N VAL A 318 -11.21 -6.82 14.40
CA VAL A 318 -11.71 -6.61 15.76
C VAL A 318 -11.11 -7.64 16.73
N TYR A 319 -10.98 -8.91 16.33
CA TYR A 319 -10.28 -9.92 17.13
C TYR A 319 -8.86 -9.47 17.49
N SER A 320 -8.10 -9.03 16.48
CA SER A 320 -6.73 -8.54 16.64
C SER A 320 -6.67 -7.29 17.51
N TYR A 321 -7.57 -6.33 17.30
CA TYR A 321 -7.67 -5.11 18.10
C TYR A 321 -7.85 -5.41 19.60
N TYR A 322 -8.83 -6.24 19.96
CA TYR A 322 -9.07 -6.62 21.36
C TYR A 322 -7.89 -7.38 21.94
N SER A 323 -7.32 -8.31 21.17
CA SER A 323 -6.20 -9.16 21.61
C SER A 323 -4.93 -8.35 21.86
N ILE A 324 -4.58 -7.41 20.97
CA ILE A 324 -3.42 -6.52 21.12
C ILE A 324 -3.58 -5.60 22.33
N LEU A 325 -4.79 -5.11 22.60
CA LEU A 325 -5.07 -4.24 23.74
C LEU A 325 -5.27 -5.00 25.07
N GLY A 326 -5.31 -6.33 25.04
CA GLY A 326 -5.63 -7.17 26.19
C GLY A 326 -7.06 -6.98 26.71
N GLU A 327 -7.96 -6.52 25.83
CA GLU A 327 -9.36 -6.31 26.15
C GLU A 327 -10.15 -7.62 26.07
N LYS A 328 -11.18 -7.75 26.91
CA LYS A 328 -12.02 -8.94 26.96
C LYS A 328 -13.35 -8.70 26.28
N HIS A 329 -13.80 -9.66 25.47
CA HIS A 329 -15.14 -9.67 24.89
C HIS A 329 -15.73 -11.09 24.93
N PRO A 330 -17.02 -11.29 25.25
CA PRO A 330 -17.64 -12.62 25.30
C PRO A 330 -17.59 -13.38 23.97
N GLU A 331 -17.58 -12.66 22.84
CA GLU A 331 -17.57 -13.24 21.49
C GLU A 331 -16.17 -13.30 20.86
N LEU A 332 -15.11 -12.93 21.60
CA LEU A 332 -13.76 -12.83 21.04
C LEU A 332 -13.28 -14.13 20.37
N GLU A 333 -13.52 -15.28 21.00
CA GLU A 333 -13.18 -16.59 20.46
C GLU A 333 -14.05 -17.00 19.27
N VAL A 334 -15.28 -16.47 19.18
CA VAL A 334 -16.15 -16.69 18.03
C VAL A 334 -15.59 -15.97 16.81
N TRP A 335 -15.24 -14.68 16.97
CA TRP A 335 -14.63 -13.89 15.89
C TRP A 335 -13.31 -14.50 15.42
N LYS A 336 -12.45 -14.92 16.35
CA LYS A 336 -11.23 -15.65 16.04
C LYS A 336 -11.50 -16.87 15.17
N LYS A 337 -12.48 -17.69 15.56
CA LYS A 337 -12.80 -18.92 14.83
C LYS A 337 -13.31 -18.63 13.41
N VAL A 338 -14.19 -17.65 13.26
CA VAL A 338 -14.72 -17.23 11.95
C VAL A 338 -13.61 -16.72 11.04
N ALA A 339 -12.75 -15.84 11.55
CA ALA A 339 -11.62 -15.31 10.79
C ALA A 339 -10.61 -16.42 10.40
N LEU A 340 -10.29 -17.34 11.31
CA LEU A 340 -9.42 -18.49 10.99
C LEU A 340 -10.02 -19.40 9.92
N GLU A 341 -11.32 -19.67 9.97
CA GLU A 341 -12.01 -20.47 8.95
C GLU A 341 -11.90 -19.81 7.56
N ARG A 342 -12.12 -18.48 7.48
CA ARG A 342 -11.96 -17.72 6.23
C ARG A 342 -10.52 -17.73 5.71
N GLU A 343 -9.54 -17.52 6.58
CA GLU A 343 -8.13 -17.54 6.17
C GLU A 343 -7.72 -18.94 5.68
N MET A 344 -8.20 -20.00 6.33
CA MET A 344 -7.99 -21.36 5.85
C MET A 344 -8.62 -21.61 4.48
N ASP A 345 -9.84 -21.13 4.25
CA ASP A 345 -10.53 -21.25 2.97
C ASP A 345 -9.80 -20.48 1.85
N PHE A 346 -9.35 -19.25 2.13
CA PHE A 346 -8.56 -18.45 1.21
C PHE A 346 -7.24 -19.14 0.82
N ARG A 347 -6.52 -19.69 1.81
CA ARG A 347 -5.29 -20.47 1.57
C ARG A 347 -5.54 -21.73 0.75
N ASN A 348 -6.62 -22.45 1.04
CA ASN A 348 -6.97 -23.67 0.32
C ASN A 348 -7.37 -23.37 -1.13
N ALA A 349 -8.15 -22.32 -1.37
CA ALA A 349 -8.49 -21.86 -2.71
C ALA A 349 -7.24 -21.46 -3.50
N SER A 350 -6.29 -20.76 -2.86
CA SER A 350 -5.03 -20.36 -3.48
C SER A 350 -4.15 -21.57 -3.85
N LYS A 351 -4.07 -22.59 -2.99
CA LYS A 351 -3.35 -23.85 -3.29
C LYS A 351 -4.00 -24.64 -4.42
N GLN A 352 -5.32 -24.64 -4.55
CA GLN A 352 -6.00 -25.34 -5.65
C GLN A 352 -5.75 -24.65 -7.00
N ARG A 353 -5.66 -23.31 -7.02
CA ARG A 353 -5.30 -22.55 -8.23
C ARG A 353 -3.86 -22.83 -8.69
N THR A 354 -2.93 -23.13 -7.79
CA THR A 354 -1.53 -23.46 -8.13
C THR A 354 -1.31 -24.93 -8.50
N LEU A 355 -2.20 -25.85 -8.10
CA LEU A 355 -2.14 -27.29 -8.39
C LEU A 355 -2.93 -27.72 -9.64
N GLY A 356 -3.84 -26.88 -10.13
CA GLY A 356 -4.50 -27.11 -11.41
C GLY A 356 -3.51 -26.97 -12.56
N LYS A 357 -3.41 -28.00 -13.42
CA LYS A 357 -2.67 -27.92 -14.70
C LYS A 357 -2.99 -26.58 -15.37
N HIS A 358 -1.94 -25.82 -15.70
CA HIS A 358 -2.05 -24.70 -16.63
C HIS A 358 -2.52 -25.25 -17.99
N GLU A 359 -3.82 -25.44 -18.15
CA GLU A 359 -4.41 -25.17 -19.46
C GLU A 359 -4.16 -23.68 -19.72
N PRO A 360 -3.62 -23.30 -20.89
CA PRO A 360 -3.52 -21.89 -21.24
C PRO A 360 -4.91 -21.31 -21.04
N ILE A 361 -5.00 -20.23 -20.23
CA ILE A 361 -6.23 -19.49 -20.04
C ILE A 361 -6.72 -19.15 -21.45
N ARG A 362 -7.78 -19.85 -21.90
CA ARG A 362 -8.53 -19.41 -23.06
C ARG A 362 -9.03 -18.03 -22.67
N ASN A 363 -8.61 -16.99 -23.40
CA ASN A 363 -9.18 -15.66 -23.32
C ASN A 363 -10.65 -15.75 -23.75
N GLU A 364 -11.49 -16.34 -22.92
CA GLU A 364 -12.87 -15.91 -22.82
C GLU A 364 -12.76 -14.55 -22.13
N THR A 365 -13.07 -13.49 -22.87
CA THR A 365 -13.04 -12.09 -22.44
C THR A 365 -13.77 -11.94 -21.11
N LYS A 366 -13.01 -12.08 -20.02
CA LYS A 366 -13.43 -11.65 -18.70
C LYS A 366 -13.48 -10.14 -18.77
N VAL A 367 -14.68 -9.57 -18.63
CA VAL A 367 -14.86 -8.13 -18.55
C VAL A 367 -13.98 -7.64 -17.39
N GLY A 368 -13.04 -6.75 -17.69
CA GLY A 368 -12.18 -6.13 -16.69
C GLY A 368 -13.04 -5.36 -15.70
N ARG A 369 -12.64 -5.31 -14.43
CA ARG A 369 -13.36 -4.55 -13.38
C ARG A 369 -13.62 -3.09 -13.78
N ASN A 370 -12.71 -2.52 -14.57
CA ASN A 370 -12.81 -1.15 -15.08
C ASN A 370 -13.45 -1.03 -16.47
N ASP A 371 -13.79 -2.14 -17.14
CA ASP A 371 -14.43 -2.13 -18.46
C ASP A 371 -15.91 -1.69 -18.36
N PRO A 372 -16.51 -1.16 -19.45
CA PRO A 372 -17.94 -0.93 -19.51
C PRO A 372 -18.74 -2.19 -19.17
N CYS A 373 -19.69 -2.04 -18.28
CA CYS A 373 -20.46 -3.15 -17.75
C CYS A 373 -21.34 -3.76 -18.87
N PRO A 374 -21.27 -5.08 -19.10
CA PRO A 374 -21.93 -5.73 -20.24
C PRO A 374 -23.45 -5.75 -20.14
N CYS A 375 -24.04 -5.31 -19.02
CA CYS A 375 -25.47 -5.15 -18.86
C CYS A 375 -26.05 -3.91 -19.60
N GLY A 376 -25.19 -3.11 -20.26
CA GLY A 376 -25.61 -1.95 -21.04
C GLY A 376 -25.95 -0.72 -20.20
N SER A 377 -25.55 -0.70 -18.92
CA SER A 377 -25.81 0.42 -18.01
C SER A 377 -24.98 1.67 -18.28
N GLY A 378 -23.92 1.55 -19.10
CA GLY A 378 -22.93 2.61 -19.34
C GLY A 378 -21.94 2.84 -18.19
N LYS A 379 -22.06 2.11 -17.07
CA LYS A 379 -21.14 2.18 -15.92
C LYS A 379 -19.97 1.21 -16.05
N LYS A 380 -18.83 1.44 -15.38
CA LYS A 380 -17.74 0.44 -15.25
C LYS A 380 -18.25 -0.81 -14.50
N TYR A 381 -17.75 -2.00 -14.83
CA TYR A 381 -18.21 -3.28 -14.26
C TYR A 381 -18.18 -3.27 -12.72
N LYS A 382 -17.10 -2.79 -12.10
CA LYS A 382 -16.95 -2.64 -10.64
C LYS A 382 -18.03 -1.77 -9.98
N LYS A 383 -18.57 -0.78 -10.71
CA LYS A 383 -19.61 0.14 -10.22
C LYS A 383 -21.03 -0.32 -10.60
N CYS A 384 -21.19 -1.54 -11.11
CA CYS A 384 -22.48 -2.06 -11.55
C CYS A 384 -22.64 -3.55 -11.23
N CYS A 385 -22.41 -4.44 -12.20
CA CYS A 385 -22.62 -5.88 -12.00
C CYS A 385 -21.48 -6.58 -11.26
N GLY A 386 -20.39 -5.87 -10.96
CA GLY A 386 -19.26 -6.34 -10.16
C GLY A 386 -19.27 -5.81 -8.71
N LYS A 387 -20.43 -5.35 -8.21
CA LYS A 387 -20.68 -5.12 -6.78
C LYS A 387 -20.91 -6.43 -6.05
#